data_AF-G7USH7-F1
#
_entry.id   AF-G7USH7-F1
#
_cell.length_a   1.000
_cell.length_b   1.000
_cell.length_c   1.000
_cell.angle_alpha   90.00
_cell.angle_beta   90.00
_cell.angle_gamma   90.00
#
_symmetry.space_group_name_H-M   'P 1'
#
loop_
_entity.id
_entity.type
_entity.pdbx_description
1 polymer ?
#
loop_
_entity_poly.entity_id
_entity_poly.type
_entity_poly.pdbx_seq_one_letter_code
_entity_poly.pdbx_strand_id
1 'polypeptide(L)'
;MNVISNTRLPRVFIDIEAEQEYWQDWYQNLPGAAAARGFAAYWPVIGAVYDVYINYPGWDSDRAQARYARCAAVQLLGLSERQASEVFSQVWGRISGERLGRAALERTARPYAA
;
A
#
# COMPACT_ATOMS: atom_id res chain seq x y z
N MET A 1 3.47 11.76 -35.38
CA MET A 1 4.31 12.10 -34.21
C MET A 1 3.61 11.56 -32.97
N ASN A 2 4.02 10.39 -32.47
CA ASN A 2 3.50 9.85 -31.21
C ASN A 2 4.21 10.56 -30.06
N VAL A 3 3.51 11.46 -29.40
CA VAL A 3 3.96 12.06 -28.14
C VAL A 3 3.79 10.97 -27.09
N ILE A 4 4.87 10.23 -26.81
CA ILE A 4 4.93 9.39 -25.62
C ILE A 4 4.98 10.38 -24.47
N SER A 5 3.80 10.80 -23.99
CA SER A 5 3.66 11.48 -22.73
C SER A 5 4.17 10.50 -21.68
N ASN A 6 5.47 10.61 -21.40
CA ASN A 6 6.09 9.98 -20.25
C ASN A 6 5.53 10.74 -19.04
N THR A 7 4.27 10.44 -18.70
CA THR A 7 3.65 10.79 -17.44
C THR A 7 4.48 10.08 -16.39
N ARG A 8 5.59 10.72 -15.99
CA ARG A 8 6.26 10.44 -14.74
C ARG A 8 5.18 10.62 -13.69
N LEU A 9 4.58 9.51 -13.28
CA LEU A 9 3.70 9.49 -12.13
C LEU A 9 4.47 10.21 -11.02
N PRO A 10 3.85 11.16 -10.31
CA PRO A 10 4.53 11.89 -9.25
C PRO A 10 5.22 10.87 -8.34
N ARG A 11 6.52 11.10 -8.07
CA ARG A 11 7.28 10.24 -7.15
C ARG A 11 6.69 10.43 -5.76
N VAL A 12 5.84 9.51 -5.36
CA VAL A 12 5.28 9.47 -4.02
C VAL A 12 6.38 8.95 -3.12
N PHE A 13 6.91 9.83 -2.27
CA PHE A 13 7.77 9.40 -1.18
C PHE A 13 6.88 8.82 -0.09
N ILE A 14 6.95 7.50 0.07
CA ILE A 14 6.34 6.79 1.20
C ILE A 14 7.41 6.74 2.30
N ASP A 15 7.09 7.36 3.42
CA ASP A 15 7.90 7.25 4.63
C ASP A 15 7.51 5.94 5.34
N ILE A 16 8.36 4.93 5.21
CA ILE A 16 8.09 3.60 5.76
C ILE A 16 8.10 3.62 7.29
N GLU A 17 8.87 4.50 7.93
CA GLU A 17 8.92 4.62 9.39
C GLU A 17 7.59 5.21 9.91
N ALA A 18 7.10 6.27 9.28
CA ALA A 18 5.81 6.87 9.62
C ALA A 18 4.63 5.90 9.37
N GLU A 19 4.69 5.12 8.28
CA GLU A 19 3.68 4.09 8.00
C GLU A 19 3.77 2.97 9.04
N GLN A 20 4.97 2.58 9.45
CA GLN A 20 5.16 1.58 10.49
C GLN A 20 4.56 2.03 11.83
N GLU A 21 4.77 3.28 12.24
CA GLU A 21 4.15 3.85 13.44
C GLU A 21 2.62 3.87 13.34
N TYR A 22 2.08 4.30 12.19
CA TYR A 22 0.63 4.31 11.96
C TYR A 22 0.03 2.90 12.08
N TRP A 23 0.63 1.92 11.40
CA TRP A 23 0.15 0.55 11.44
C TRP A 23 0.38 -0.12 12.80
N GLN A 24 1.36 0.32 13.58
CA GLN A 24 1.57 -0.16 14.93
C GLN A 24 0.41 0.23 15.85
N ASP A 25 -0.06 1.48 15.75
CA ASP A 25 -1.25 1.95 16.50
C ASP A 25 -2.53 1.27 16.00
N TRP A 26 -2.65 1.08 14.69
CA TRP A 26 -3.84 0.52 14.07
C TRP A 26 -3.89 -1.02 14.03
N TYR A 27 -2.79 -1.70 14.35
CA TYR A 27 -2.61 -3.14 14.13
C TYR A 27 -3.67 -4.01 14.79
N GLN A 28 -4.21 -3.61 15.94
CA GLN A 28 -5.26 -4.36 16.64
C GLN A 28 -6.57 -4.46 15.82
N ASN A 29 -6.77 -3.57 14.83
CA ASN A 29 -7.93 -3.59 13.94
C ASN A 29 -7.71 -4.45 12.69
N LEU A 30 -6.50 -4.98 12.47
CA LEU A 30 -6.19 -5.80 11.31
C LEU A 30 -6.64 -7.25 11.48
N PRO A 31 -7.10 -7.90 10.40
CA PRO A 31 -7.50 -9.30 10.46
C PRO A 31 -6.30 -10.20 10.74
N GLY A 32 -6.46 -11.13 11.68
CA GLY A 32 -5.38 -12.01 12.11
C GLY A 32 -4.37 -11.35 13.06
N ALA A 33 -4.59 -10.11 13.51
CA ALA A 33 -3.75 -9.45 14.49
C ALA A 33 -3.61 -10.27 15.77
N ALA A 34 -4.72 -10.81 16.30
CA ALA A 34 -4.73 -11.67 17.48
C ALA A 34 -3.96 -13.00 17.30
N ALA A 35 -3.78 -13.47 16.06
CA ALA A 35 -3.02 -14.68 15.75
C ALA A 35 -1.51 -14.41 15.61
N ALA A 36 -1.13 -13.18 15.29
CA ALA A 36 0.26 -12.75 15.30
C ALA A 36 0.79 -12.59 16.72
N ARG A 37 2.06 -12.94 16.91
CA ARG A 37 2.81 -12.71 18.17
C ARG A 37 3.25 -11.24 18.32
N GLY A 38 2.34 -10.31 18.05
CA GLY A 38 2.58 -8.87 18.06
C GLY A 38 2.91 -8.26 16.69
N PHE A 39 2.98 -6.93 16.68
CA PHE A 39 3.14 -6.13 15.45
C PHE A 39 4.40 -6.47 14.67
N ALA A 40 5.55 -6.70 15.33
CA ALA A 40 6.79 -7.03 14.63
C ALA A 40 6.70 -8.32 13.78
N ALA A 41 5.89 -9.30 14.22
CA ALA A 41 5.64 -10.52 13.47
C ALA A 41 4.61 -10.33 12.36
N TYR A 42 3.74 -9.32 12.48
CA TYR A 42 2.71 -8.98 11.50
C TYR A 42 3.23 -8.00 10.44
N TRP A 43 4.19 -7.15 10.77
CA TRP A 43 4.75 -6.15 9.86
C TRP A 43 5.19 -6.70 8.50
N PRO A 44 5.82 -7.87 8.37
CA PRO A 44 6.18 -8.43 7.06
C PRO A 44 4.98 -8.64 6.13
N VAL A 45 3.79 -8.85 6.69
CA VAL A 45 2.54 -8.94 5.91
C VAL A 45 2.18 -7.58 5.35
N ILE A 46 2.19 -6.53 6.16
CA ILE A 46 1.90 -5.16 5.72
C ILE A 46 2.99 -4.68 4.73
N GLY A 47 4.26 -4.86 5.09
CA GLY A 47 5.43 -4.51 4.30
C GLY A 47 5.41 -5.15 2.91
N ALA A 48 4.91 -6.38 2.77
CA ALA A 48 4.78 -7.03 1.47
C ALA A 48 3.88 -6.26 0.48
N VAL A 49 2.89 -5.50 0.96
CA VAL A 49 2.07 -4.63 0.09
C VAL A 49 2.89 -3.45 -0.41
N TYR A 50 3.67 -2.81 0.47
CA TYR A 50 4.60 -1.74 0.09
C TYR A 50 5.68 -2.24 -0.86
N ASP A 51 6.23 -3.43 -0.64
CA ASP A 51 7.17 -4.06 -1.57
C ASP A 51 6.56 -4.26 -2.96
N VAL A 52 5.31 -4.75 -3.05
CA VAL A 52 4.62 -4.88 -4.34
C VAL A 52 4.44 -3.51 -5.00
N TYR A 53 4.05 -2.49 -4.22
CA TYR A 53 3.88 -1.14 -4.72
C TYR A 53 5.19 -0.51 -5.24
N ILE A 54 6.28 -0.67 -4.49
CA ILE A 54 7.60 -0.09 -4.80
C ILE A 54 8.24 -0.82 -6.00
N ASN A 55 8.15 -2.14 -6.05
CA ASN A 55 8.77 -2.94 -7.11
C ASN A 55 7.97 -2.91 -8.43
N TYR A 56 6.66 -2.64 -8.37
CA TYR A 56 5.79 -2.66 -9.54
C TYR A 56 4.95 -1.37 -9.66
N PRO A 57 5.59 -0.22 -9.91
CA PRO A 57 4.91 1.06 -10.04
C PRO A 57 4.02 1.05 -11.30
N GLY A 58 2.71 1.04 -11.10
CA GLY A 58 1.71 1.04 -12.18
C GLY A 58 0.86 -0.23 -12.28
N TRP A 59 1.07 -1.20 -11.38
CA TRP A 59 0.13 -2.30 -11.25
C TRP A 59 -1.22 -1.85 -10.70
N ASP A 60 -2.26 -2.45 -11.24
CA ASP A 60 -3.63 -2.35 -10.74
C ASP A 60 -3.76 -3.15 -9.44
N SER A 61 -4.74 -2.79 -8.61
CA SER A 61 -5.00 -3.44 -7.32
C SER A 61 -5.17 -4.95 -7.45
N ASP A 62 -5.82 -5.43 -8.51
CA ASP A 62 -6.07 -6.86 -8.76
C ASP A 62 -4.77 -7.66 -8.97
N ARG A 63 -3.87 -7.16 -9.85
CA ARG A 63 -2.56 -7.78 -10.10
C ARG A 63 -1.66 -7.74 -8.87
N ALA A 64 -1.67 -6.62 -8.16
CA ALA A 64 -0.94 -6.46 -6.92
C ALA A 64 -1.44 -7.42 -5.83
N GLN A 65 -2.76 -7.60 -5.70
CA GLN A 65 -3.38 -8.52 -4.76
C GLN A 65 -3.01 -9.98 -5.06
N ALA A 66 -3.08 -10.40 -6.33
CA ALA A 66 -2.70 -11.75 -6.73
C ALA A 66 -1.23 -12.06 -6.41
N ARG A 67 -0.34 -11.07 -6.51
CA ARG A 67 1.07 -11.20 -6.11
C ARG A 67 1.24 -11.25 -4.61
N TYR A 68 0.53 -10.40 -3.89
CA TYR A 68 0.52 -10.33 -2.43
C TYR A 68 0.04 -11.64 -1.78
N ALA A 69 -1.03 -12.26 -2.31
CA ALA A 69 -1.54 -13.54 -1.81
C ALA A 69 -0.50 -14.69 -1.89
N ARG A 70 0.52 -14.53 -2.74
CA ARG A 70 1.63 -15.50 -2.91
C ARG A 70 2.86 -15.15 -2.08
N CYS A 71 2.84 -14.08 -1.29
CA CYS A 71 3.98 -13.69 -0.46
C CYS A 71 4.17 -14.65 0.71
N ALA A 72 5.43 -15.00 0.97
CA ALA A 72 5.81 -15.92 2.05
C ALA A 72 5.32 -15.41 3.42
N ALA A 73 5.33 -14.10 3.66
CA ALA A 73 4.81 -13.51 4.90
C ALA A 73 3.33 -13.83 5.16
N VAL A 74 2.49 -13.74 4.12
CA VAL A 74 1.05 -14.05 4.21
C VAL A 74 0.82 -15.52 4.50
N GLN A 75 1.61 -16.40 3.85
CA GLN A 75 1.55 -17.84 4.05
C GLN A 75 2.06 -18.26 5.43
N LEU A 76 3.14 -17.65 5.92
CA LEU A 76 3.73 -17.93 7.23
C LEU A 76 2.82 -17.51 8.38
N LEU A 77 2.06 -16.43 8.23
CA LEU A 77 1.08 -16.01 9.22
C LEU A 77 -0.21 -16.87 9.17
N GLY A 78 -0.38 -17.67 8.11
CA GLY A 78 -1.56 -18.53 7.95
C GLY A 78 -2.86 -17.75 7.71
N LEU A 79 -2.78 -16.55 7.14
CA LEU A 79 -3.97 -15.77 6.82
C LEU A 79 -4.81 -16.49 5.77
N SER A 80 -6.12 -16.54 6.00
CA SER A 80 -7.06 -16.97 4.97
C SER A 80 -7.07 -15.97 3.81
N GLU A 81 -7.42 -16.43 2.60
CA GLU A 81 -7.48 -15.58 1.40
C GLU A 81 -8.32 -14.31 1.61
N ARG A 82 -9.46 -14.44 2.30
CA ARG A 82 -10.31 -13.30 2.67
C ARG A 82 -9.60 -12.31 3.60
N GLN A 83 -8.90 -12.80 4.62
CA GLN A 83 -8.16 -11.93 5.55
C GLN A 83 -7.03 -11.23 4.82
N ALA A 84 -6.27 -11.95 4.00
CA ALA A 84 -5.22 -11.38 3.16
C ALA A 84 -5.77 -10.29 2.23
N SER A 85 -6.91 -10.54 1.57
CA SER A 85 -7.62 -9.56 0.73
C SER A 85 -8.02 -8.30 1.51
N GLU A 86 -8.52 -8.46 2.74
CA GLU A 86 -8.90 -7.33 3.60
C GLU A 86 -7.67 -6.49 4.02
N VAL A 87 -6.57 -7.12 4.46
CA VAL A 87 -5.31 -6.40 4.76
C VAL A 87 -4.83 -5.65 3.52
N PHE A 88 -4.78 -6.34 2.39
CA PHE A 88 -4.34 -5.75 1.13
C PHE A 88 -5.18 -4.53 0.79
N SER A 89 -6.51 -4.65 0.84
CA SER A 89 -7.43 -3.56 0.49
C SER A 89 -7.25 -2.33 1.40
N GLN A 90 -7.00 -2.54 2.70
CA GLN A 90 -6.78 -1.46 3.65
C GLN A 90 -5.45 -0.76 3.41
N VAL A 91 -4.36 -1.52 3.26
CA VAL A 91 -3.02 -0.97 3.02
C VAL A 91 -2.93 -0.30 1.65
N TRP A 92 -3.41 -0.98 0.61
CA TRP A 92 -3.45 -0.45 -0.76
C TRP A 92 -4.39 0.76 -0.88
N GLY A 93 -5.50 0.75 -0.15
CA GLY A 93 -6.45 1.86 -0.06
C GLY A 93 -5.81 3.09 0.58
N ARG A 94 -4.97 2.92 1.60
CA ARG A 94 -4.19 4.02 2.20
C ARG A 94 -3.16 4.58 1.23
N ILE A 95 -2.33 3.72 0.61
CA ILE A 95 -1.33 4.14 -0.39
C ILE A 95 -2.00 4.88 -1.56
N SER A 96 -3.11 4.34 -2.05
CA SER A 96 -3.88 4.96 -3.15
C SER A 96 -4.64 6.21 -2.71
N GLY A 97 -5.14 6.24 -1.47
CA GLY A 97 -5.85 7.36 -0.87
C GLY A 97 -4.94 8.55 -0.61
N GLU A 98 -3.72 8.33 -0.10
CA GLU A 98 -2.69 9.37 0.01
C GLU A 98 -2.29 9.91 -1.36
N ARG A 99 -2.19 9.04 -2.38
CA ARG A 99 -1.96 9.48 -3.77
C ARG A 99 -3.09 10.34 -4.29
N LEU A 100 -4.34 9.96 -4.06
CA LEU A 100 -5.50 10.74 -4.48
C LEU A 100 -5.57 12.06 -3.72
N GLY A 101 -5.27 12.06 -2.42
CA GLY A 101 -5.20 13.26 -1.58
C GLY A 101 -4.11 14.22 -2.04
N ARG A 102 -2.88 13.73 -2.29
CA ARG A 102 -1.78 14.56 -2.81
C ARG A 102 -2.02 15.02 -4.25
N ALA A 103 -2.49 14.16 -5.14
CA ALA A 103 -2.80 14.54 -6.52
C ALA A 103 -3.96 15.55 -6.59
N ALA A 104 -4.94 15.45 -5.67
CA ALA A 104 -5.99 16.46 -5.52
C ALA A 104 -5.38 17.79 -5.06
N LEU A 105 -4.54 17.80 -4.02
CA LEU A 105 -3.84 18.99 -3.53
C LEU A 105 -2.91 19.62 -4.60
N GLU A 106 -2.19 18.83 -5.39
CA GLU A 106 -1.36 19.32 -6.50
C GLU A 106 -2.20 19.92 -7.64
N ARG A 107 -3.41 19.39 -7.88
CA ARG A 107 -4.37 19.99 -8.84
C ARG A 107 -4.96 21.30 -8.33
N THR A 108 -5.29 21.41 -7.04
CA THR A 108 -5.77 22.66 -6.42
C THR A 108 -4.67 23.67 -6.12
N ALA A 109 -3.39 23.28 -6.15
CA ALA A 109 -2.24 24.19 -6.06
C ALA A 109 -1.87 24.85 -7.41
N ARG A 110 -2.58 24.53 -8.51
CA ARG A 110 -2.46 25.17 -9.83
C ARG A 110 -3.59 26.19 -10.17
N PRO A 111 -3.92 27.18 -9.32
CA PRO A 111 -4.55 28.40 -9.81
C PRO A 111 -3.58 29.58 -9.63
N TYR A 112 -3.48 30.40 -10.68
CA TYR A 112 -2.74 31.68 -10.75
C TYR A 112 -1.20 31.61 -10.86
N ALA A 113 -0.74 31.21 -12.04
CA ALA A 113 0.44 31.83 -12.65
C ALA A 113 0.11 32.13 -14.12
N ALA A 114 -0.69 33.18 -14.32
CA ALA A 114 -0.93 33.83 -15.61
C ALA A 114 -1.28 35.29 -15.35
#